data_AF-A0A553F4M7-F1
#
_entry.id   AF-A0A553F4M7-F1
#
_cell.length_a   1.000
_cell.length_b   1.000
_cell.length_c   1.000
_cell.angle_alpha   90.00
_cell.angle_beta   90.00
_cell.angle_gamma   90.00
#
_symmetry.space_group_name_H-M   'P 1'
#
loop_
_entity.id
_entity.type
_entity.pdbx_description
1 polymer ?
#
loop_
_entity_poly.entity_id
_entity_poly.type
_entity_poly.pdbx_seq_one_letter_code
_entity_poly.pdbx_strand_id
1 'polypeptide(L)'
;MRTSLNEIERIENYLLQKNDPSQHLRFEVSLMCSGELREKVSQQRELYEHIRCYGRKKLIEEIEEVHQRLFKEPEYIRFKNKILNIFNARK
;
A
#
# COMPACT_ATOMS: atom_id res chain seq x y z
N MET A 1 4.53 -9.28 30.01
CA MET A 1 5.09 -9.34 28.65
C MET A 1 3.99 -9.80 27.70
N ARG A 2 3.68 -9.04 26.65
CA ARG A 2 2.70 -9.46 25.62
C ARG A 2 3.46 -10.17 24.49
N THR A 3 3.80 -11.43 24.71
CA THR A 3 4.56 -12.28 23.75
C THR A 3 3.97 -12.26 22.33
N SER A 4 2.64 -12.24 22.24
CA SER A 4 1.91 -12.11 20.96
C SER A 4 2.18 -10.79 20.22
N LEU A 5 2.31 -9.66 20.92
CA LEU A 5 2.59 -8.38 20.26
C LEU A 5 4.00 -8.33 19.68
N ASN A 6 4.98 -8.86 20.41
CA ASN A 6 6.36 -8.91 19.93
C ASN A 6 6.50 -9.84 18.72
N GLU A 7 5.69 -10.89 18.64
CA GLU A 7 5.67 -11.79 17.48
C GLU A 7 5.10 -11.09 16.25
N ILE A 8 3.98 -10.38 16.39
CA ILE A 8 3.40 -9.57 15.32
C ILE A 8 4.42 -8.56 14.81
N GLU A 9 5.06 -7.81 15.70
CA GLU A 9 6.08 -6.81 15.34
C GLU A 9 7.25 -7.43 14.56
N ARG A 10 7.71 -8.62 14.96
CA ARG A 10 8.78 -9.33 14.23
C ARG A 10 8.34 -9.77 12.83
N ILE A 11 7.10 -10.24 12.68
CA ILE A 11 6.53 -10.57 11.37
C ILE A 11 6.40 -9.31 10.52
N GLU A 12 5.96 -8.19 11.10
CA GLU A 12 5.86 -6.90 10.42
C GLU A 12 7.21 -6.42 9.91
N ASN A 13 8.23 -6.42 10.76
CA ASN A 13 9.56 -5.95 10.38
C ASN A 13 10.18 -6.84 9.29
N TYR A 14 9.88 -8.15 9.30
CA TYR A 14 10.26 -9.06 8.23
C TYR A 14 9.52 -8.77 6.91
N LEU A 15 8.18 -8.67 6.94
CA LEU A 15 7.37 -8.43 5.74
C LEU A 15 7.61 -7.05 5.10
N LEU A 16 7.90 -6.03 5.92
CA LEU A 16 8.13 -4.66 5.49
C LEU A 16 9.61 -4.35 5.21
N GLN A 17 10.49 -5.36 5.24
CA GLN A 17 11.94 -5.21 5.01
C GLN A 17 12.62 -4.17 5.92
N LYS A 18 12.14 -4.06 7.17
CA LYS A 18 12.71 -3.17 8.19
C LYS A 18 13.82 -3.83 9.02
N ASN A 19 13.97 -5.15 8.91
CA ASN A 19 15.04 -5.89 9.56
C ASN A 19 16.40 -5.57 8.94
N ASP A 20 17.45 -5.52 9.76
CA ASP A 20 18.82 -5.61 9.25
C ASP A 20 19.08 -7.02 8.64
N PRO A 21 20.12 -7.18 7.80
CA PRO A 21 20.39 -8.45 7.13
C PRO A 21 20.58 -9.64 8.09
N SER A 22 21.15 -9.42 9.28
CA SER A 22 21.35 -10.48 10.28
C SER A 22 20.03 -10.88 10.93
N GLN A 23 19.17 -9.91 11.23
CA GLN A 23 17.83 -10.17 11.74
C GLN A 23 16.96 -10.89 10.71
N HIS A 24 17.08 -10.51 9.43
CA HIS A 24 16.37 -11.16 8.34
C HIS A 24 16.73 -12.64 8.25
N LEU A 25 18.03 -12.96 8.19
CA LEU A 25 18.52 -14.34 8.11
C LEU A 25 18.09 -15.19 9.32
N ARG A 26 18.16 -14.65 10.53
CA ARG A 26 17.68 -15.34 11.75
C ARG A 26 16.18 -15.63 11.68
N PHE A 27 15.41 -14.71 11.12
CA PHE A 27 13.98 -14.90 10.94
C PHE A 27 13.66 -15.95 9.88
N GLU A 28 14.40 -15.99 8.77
CA GLU A 28 14.28 -17.05 7.76
C GLU A 28 14.53 -18.44 8.34
N VAL A 29 15.59 -18.61 9.15
CA VAL A 29 15.84 -19.88 9.85
C VAL A 29 14.65 -20.23 10.75
N SER A 30 14.08 -19.24 11.45
CA SER A 30 12.90 -19.47 12.31
C SER A 30 11.67 -19.94 11.51
N LEU A 31 11.46 -19.41 10.29
CA LEU A 31 10.40 -19.82 9.37
C LEU A 31 10.60 -21.25 8.84
N MET A 32 11.85 -21.67 8.66
CA MET A 32 12.17 -23.04 8.23
C MET A 32 11.87 -24.05 9.34
N CYS A 33 12.11 -23.68 10.60
CA CYS A 33 11.92 -24.57 11.76
C CYS A 33 10.48 -24.60 12.29
N SER A 34 9.65 -23.58 12.04
CA SER A 34 8.30 -23.48 12.60
C SER A 34 7.22 -23.35 11.52
N GLY A 35 6.35 -24.38 11.43
CA GLY A 35 5.17 -24.36 10.57
C GLY A 35 4.12 -23.32 11.02
N GLU A 36 3.92 -23.17 12.33
CA GLU A 36 2.99 -22.18 12.89
C GLU A 36 3.39 -20.74 12.55
N LEU A 37 4.69 -20.42 12.68
CA LEU A 37 5.19 -19.09 12.33
C LEU A 37 4.99 -18.81 10.83
N ARG A 38 5.21 -19.81 9.98
CA ARG A 38 5.00 -19.70 8.54
C ARG A 38 3.54 -19.41 8.18
N GLU A 39 2.60 -20.08 8.84
CA GLU A 39 1.18 -19.84 8.65
C GLU A 39 0.80 -18.40 9.04
N LYS A 40 1.25 -17.92 10.21
CA LYS A 40 1.01 -16.55 10.66
C LYS A 40 1.58 -15.50 9.68
N VAL A 41 2.80 -15.72 9.18
CA VAL A 41 3.41 -14.85 8.16
C VAL A 41 2.60 -14.85 6.86
N SER A 42 2.10 -16.02 6.43
CA SER A 42 1.26 -16.15 5.24
C SER A 42 -0.04 -15.38 5.39
N GLN A 43 -0.75 -15.57 6.51
CA GLN A 43 -2.01 -14.88 6.81
C GLN A 43 -1.82 -13.36 6.86
N GLN A 44 -0.77 -12.88 7.51
CA GLN A 44 -0.49 -11.45 7.60
C GLN A 44 -0.10 -10.84 6.25
N ARG A 45 0.64 -11.58 5.41
CA ARG A 45 0.93 -11.17 4.03
C ARG A 45 -0.34 -11.03 3.20
N GLU A 46 -1.21 -12.03 3.25
CA GLU A 46 -2.48 -12.03 2.53
C GLU A 46 -3.37 -10.86 2.98
N LEU A 47 -3.45 -10.61 4.29
CA LEU A 47 -4.17 -9.46 4.83
C LEU A 47 -3.63 -8.14 4.28
N TYR A 48 -2.31 -7.96 4.22
CA TYR A 48 -1.71 -6.76 3.64
C TYR A 48 -1.95 -6.62 2.14
N GLU A 49 -2.03 -7.71 1.39
CA GLU A 49 -2.42 -7.67 -0.01
C GLU A 49 -3.86 -7.19 -0.19
N HIS A 50 -4.79 -7.69 0.64
CA HIS A 50 -6.18 -7.24 0.64
C HIS A 50 -6.31 -5.76 0.99
N ILE A 51 -5.62 -5.31 2.05
CA ILE A 51 -5.62 -3.90 2.46
C ILE A 51 -5.06 -3.01 1.34
N ARG A 52 -3.94 -3.41 0.71
CA ARG A 52 -3.35 -2.66 -0.41
C ARG A 52 -4.29 -2.59 -1.62
N CYS A 53 -4.93 -3.70 -1.97
CA CYS A 53 -5.88 -3.75 -3.07
C CYS A 53 -7.08 -2.83 -2.80
N TYR A 54 -7.66 -2.90 -1.61
CA TYR A 54 -8.75 -2.02 -1.20
C TYR A 54 -8.34 -0.55 -1.20
N GLY A 55 -7.20 -0.22 -0.60
CA GLY A 55 -6.66 1.14 -0.58
C GLY A 55 -6.43 1.69 -1.99
N ARG A 56 -5.94 0.86 -2.92
CA ARG A 56 -5.76 1.25 -4.32
C ARG A 56 -7.10 1.55 -5.02
N LYS A 57 -8.13 0.74 -4.78
CA LYS A 57 -9.48 1.00 -5.34
C LYS A 57 -10.03 2.32 -4.83
N LYS A 58 -9.96 2.55 -3.52
CA LYS A 58 -10.42 3.80 -2.91
C LYS A 58 -9.66 5.02 -3.44
N LEU A 59 -8.33 4.92 -3.60
CA LEU A 59 -7.53 6.00 -4.18
C LEU A 59 -7.94 6.32 -5.63
N ILE A 60 -8.25 5.29 -6.43
CA ILE A 60 -8.75 5.49 -7.79
C ILE A 60 -10.11 6.20 -7.77
N GLU A 61 -11.01 5.81 -6.87
CA GLU A 61 -12.31 6.46 -6.70
C GLU A 61 -12.17 7.93 -6.31
N GLU A 62 -11.28 8.24 -5.36
CA GLU A 62 -10.99 9.63 -4.94
C GLU A 62 -10.41 10.47 -6.09
N ILE A 63 -9.48 9.90 -6.86
CA ILE A 63 -8.91 10.57 -8.04
C ILE A 63 -9.99 10.83 -9.10
N GLU A 64 -10.86 9.85 -9.34
CA GLU A 64 -11.95 10.00 -10.30
C GLU A 64 -12.93 11.07 -9.84
N GLU A 65 -13.30 11.10 -8.56
CA GLU A 65 -14.15 12.14 -8.01
C GLU A 65 -13.54 13.53 -8.21
N VAL A 66 -12.27 13.72 -7.86
CA VAL A 66 -11.56 14.98 -8.09
C VAL A 66 -11.54 15.36 -9.57
N HIS A 67 -11.27 14.39 -10.46
CA HIS A 67 -11.29 14.61 -11.90
C HIS A 67 -12.68 15.05 -12.38
N GLN A 68 -13.75 14.38 -11.94
CA GLN A 68 -15.11 14.72 -12.30
C GLN A 68 -15.47 16.14 -11.85
N ARG A 69 -15.12 16.52 -10.61
CA ARG A 69 -15.35 17.87 -10.09
C ARG A 69 -14.61 18.92 -10.92
N LEU A 70 -13.30 18.75 -11.12
CA LEU A 70 -12.46 19.71 -11.85
C LEU A 70 -12.84 19.89 -13.33
N PHE A 71 -13.39 18.86 -13.99
CA PHE A 71 -13.66 18.89 -15.42
C PHE A 71 -15.14 19.05 -15.80
N LYS A 72 -16.08 18.85 -14.86
CA LYS A 72 -17.52 19.00 -15.09
C LYS A 72 -18.15 20.19 -14.37
N GLU A 73 -17.67 20.58 -13.18
CA GLU A 73 -18.29 21.68 -12.46
C GLU A 73 -17.94 23.03 -13.11
N PRO A 74 -18.92 23.95 -13.24
CA PRO A 74 -18.71 25.23 -13.91
C PRO A 74 -17.69 26.14 -13.20
N GLU A 75 -17.47 25.93 -11.90
CA GLU A 75 -16.52 26.70 -11.09
C GLU A 75 -15.06 26.51 -11.57
N TYR A 76 -14.71 25.35 -12.13
CA TYR A 76 -13.35 25.02 -12.54
C TYR A 76 -13.07 25.18 -14.05
N ILE A 77 -13.97 25.82 -14.81
CA ILE A 77 -13.83 26.00 -16.27
C ILE A 77 -12.50 26.66 -16.66
N ARG A 78 -12.06 27.69 -15.92
CA ARG A 78 -10.78 28.37 -16.20
C ARG A 78 -9.58 27.43 -16.04
N PHE A 79 -9.60 26.59 -15.00
CA PHE A 79 -8.56 25.59 -14.77
C PHE A 79 -8.55 24.55 -15.89
N LYS A 80 -9.70 23.96 -16.21
CA LYS A 80 -9.86 23.01 -17.31
C LYS A 80 -9.31 23.55 -18.63
N ASN A 81 -9.70 24.77 -19.02
CA ASN A 81 -9.26 25.39 -20.27
C ASN A 81 -7.75 25.65 -20.27
N LYS A 82 -7.18 26.09 -19.14
CA LYS A 82 -5.73 26.28 -19.01
C LYS A 82 -4.97 24.98 -19.23
N ILE A 83 -5.43 23.88 -18.62
CA ILE A 83 -4.81 22.55 -18.78
C ILE A 83 -4.93 22.05 -20.21
N LEU A 84 -6.13 22.09 -20.81
CA LEU A 84 -6.34 21.66 -22.20
C LEU A 84 -5.47 22.46 -23.18
N ASN A 85 -5.28 23.76 -22.95
CA ASN A 85 -4.43 24.59 -23.79
C ASN A 85 -2.94 24.19 -23.73
N ILE A 86 -2.44 23.65 -22.62
CA ILE A 86 -1.06 23.13 -22.55
C ILE A 86 -0.86 21.96 -23.53
N PHE A 87 -1.86 21.08 -23.64
CA PHE A 87 -1.81 19.92 -24.52
C PHE A 87 -2.13 20.26 -25.98
N ASN A 88 -2.92 21.31 -26.23
CA ASN A 88 -3.25 21.78 -27.58
C ASN A 88 -2.20 22.72 -28.19
N ALA A 89 -1.45 23.48 -27.38
CA ALA A 89 -0.42 24.42 -27.84
C ALA A 89 0.86 23.76 -28.35
N ARG A 90 0.94 22.42 -28.35
CA ARG A 90 2.06 21.63 -28.88
C ARG A 90 1.79 20.99 -30.25
N LYS A 91 0.70 21.38 -30.92
CA LYS A 91 0.49 21.08 -32.34
C LYS A 91 0.99 22.21 -33.23
#